data_AF-A0A6A7LLM1-F1
#
_entry.id   AF-A0A6A7LLM1-F1
#
_cell.length_a   1.000
_cell.length_b   1.000
_cell.length_c   1.000
_cell.angle_alpha   90.00
_cell.angle_beta   90.00
_cell.angle_gamma   90.00
#
_symmetry.space_group_name_H-M   'P 1'
#
loop_
_entity.id
_entity.type
_entity.pdbx_description
1 polymer ?
#
loop_
_entity_poly.entity_id
_entity_poly.type
_entity_poly.pdbx_seq_one_letter_code
_entity_poly.pdbx_strand_id
1 'polypeptide(L)'
;MPETHFDEWIAQHYHLLWPELFDPAFVEPTLDFLADLAGSGAALEFGIGTGRIAIPLSQRGVSIHGIELSHPMIAQLQAQQGAANVGVTLGDFATTSVDVDILAADFLLPFQRAIVARRLLIG
;
A
#
# COMPACT_ATOMS: atom_id res chain seq x y z
N MET A 1 9.13 21.26 -0.55
CA MET A 1 9.23 19.79 -0.40
C MET A 1 7.82 19.27 -0.23
N PRO A 2 7.47 18.08 -0.73
CA PRO A 2 6.16 17.51 -0.46
C PRO A 2 6.00 17.32 1.06
N GLU A 3 4.92 17.85 1.61
CA GLU A 3 4.59 17.75 3.03
C GLU A 3 3.45 16.75 3.22
N THR A 4 3.53 15.96 4.29
CA THR A 4 2.47 15.06 4.71
C THR A 4 1.79 15.60 5.96
N HIS A 5 0.47 15.45 6.04
CA HIS A 5 -0.29 15.72 7.25
C HIS A 5 -0.38 14.49 8.17
N PHE A 6 0.15 13.34 7.77
CA PHE A 6 0.18 12.13 8.58
C PHE A 6 1.41 12.14 9.49
N ASP A 7 1.36 12.96 10.54
CA ASP A 7 2.41 13.05 11.55
C ASP A 7 2.41 11.86 12.53
N GLU A 8 3.27 11.92 13.54
CA GLU A 8 3.39 10.86 14.55
C GLU A 8 2.09 10.63 15.33
N TRP A 9 1.35 11.68 15.65
CA TRP A 9 0.11 11.54 16.39
C TRP A 9 -0.93 10.84 15.54
N ILE A 10 -1.10 11.26 14.28
CA ILE A 10 -2.02 10.58 13.36
C ILE A 10 -1.60 9.13 13.15
N ALA A 11 -0.31 8.84 12.95
CA ALA A 11 0.15 7.48 12.72
C ALA A 11 -0.18 6.55 13.90
N GLN A 12 0.08 7.00 15.14
CA GLN A 12 -0.23 6.23 16.35
C GLN A 12 -1.74 5.99 16.56
N HIS A 13 -2.58 6.90 16.08
CA HIS A 13 -4.04 6.84 16.28
C HIS A 13 -4.80 6.43 15.02
N TYR A 14 -4.13 6.10 13.92
CA TYR A 14 -4.74 5.89 12.60
C TYR A 14 -5.91 4.90 12.64
N HIS A 15 -5.72 3.75 13.31
CA HIS A 15 -6.75 2.73 13.51
C HIS A 15 -7.96 3.22 14.33
N LEU A 16 -7.74 4.15 15.27
CA LEU A 16 -8.78 4.68 16.15
C LEU A 16 -9.56 5.83 15.51
N LEU A 17 -8.89 6.62 14.66
CA LEU A 17 -9.48 7.75 13.95
C LEU A 17 -10.39 7.30 12.81
N TRP A 18 -10.06 6.17 12.16
CA TRP A 18 -10.81 5.62 11.02
C TRP A 18 -11.03 4.10 11.13
N PRO A 19 -11.72 3.61 12.18
CA PRO A 19 -11.94 2.19 12.41
C PRO A 19 -12.71 1.51 11.27
N GLU A 20 -13.57 2.24 10.56
CA GLU A 20 -14.35 1.74 9.43
C GLU A 20 -13.49 1.25 8.26
N LEU A 21 -12.27 1.78 8.09
CA LEU A 21 -11.35 1.33 7.04
C LEU A 21 -10.82 -0.08 7.30
N PHE A 22 -10.92 -0.55 8.55
CA PHE A 22 -10.41 -1.83 9.04
C PHE A 22 -11.51 -2.87 9.25
N ASP A 23 -12.76 -2.56 8.93
CA ASP A 23 -13.85 -3.52 9.00
C ASP A 23 -13.57 -4.68 8.03
N PRO A 24 -13.50 -5.93 8.52
CA PRO A 24 -13.26 -7.12 7.69
C PRO A 24 -14.25 -7.26 6.52
N ALA A 25 -15.48 -6.75 6.67
CA ALA A 25 -16.48 -6.80 5.60
C ALA A 25 -16.06 -5.99 4.35
N PHE A 26 -15.17 -5.01 4.51
CA PHE A 26 -14.57 -4.27 3.38
C PHE A 26 -13.17 -4.77 3.05
N VAL A 27 -12.36 -5.10 4.06
CA VAL A 27 -10.96 -5.50 3.84
C VAL A 27 -10.86 -6.86 3.15
N GLU A 28 -11.58 -7.88 3.61
CA GLU A 28 -11.43 -9.24 3.07
C GLU A 28 -11.79 -9.34 1.57
N PRO A 29 -12.92 -8.77 1.09
CA PRO A 29 -13.22 -8.79 -0.33
C PRO A 29 -12.21 -8.01 -1.17
N THR A 30 -11.65 -6.91 -0.64
CA THR A 30 -10.56 -6.18 -1.31
C THR A 30 -9.32 -7.06 -1.43
N LEU A 31 -8.96 -7.80 -0.38
CA LEU A 31 -7.80 -8.70 -0.43
C LEU A 31 -8.02 -9.87 -1.39
N ASP A 32 -9.23 -10.44 -1.45
CA ASP A 32 -9.57 -11.50 -2.42
C ASP A 32 -9.37 -10.99 -3.84
N PHE A 33 -9.98 -9.85 -4.15
CA PHE A 33 -9.88 -9.23 -5.46
C PHE A 33 -8.42 -8.92 -5.85
N LEU A 34 -7.64 -8.37 -4.93
CA LEU A 34 -6.24 -8.00 -5.22
C LEU A 34 -5.32 -9.20 -5.35
N ALA A 35 -5.54 -10.26 -4.56
CA ALA A 35 -4.77 -11.49 -4.70
C ALA A 35 -5.03 -12.14 -6.06
N ASP A 36 -6.30 -12.22 -6.47
CA ASP A 36 -6.69 -12.76 -7.78
C ASP A 36 -6.12 -11.90 -8.92
N LEU A 37 -6.17 -10.57 -8.78
CA LEU A 37 -5.66 -9.64 -9.77
C LEU A 37 -4.13 -9.73 -9.92
N ALA A 38 -3.41 -9.85 -8.79
CA ALA A 38 -1.97 -10.00 -8.80
C ALA A 38 -1.55 -11.34 -9.42
N GLY A 39 -2.32 -12.41 -9.18
CA GLY A 39 -2.00 -13.75 -9.65
C GLY A 39 -0.61 -14.18 -9.16
N SER A 40 0.30 -14.49 -10.09
CA SER A 40 1.70 -14.80 -9.78
C SER A 40 2.63 -13.57 -9.78
N GLY A 41 2.10 -12.37 -9.98
CA GLY A 41 2.85 -11.13 -10.08
C GLY A 41 3.03 -10.41 -8.74
N ALA A 42 3.73 -9.28 -8.79
CA ALA A 42 3.86 -8.38 -7.66
C ALA A 42 2.82 -7.24 -7.71
N ALA A 43 2.58 -6.59 -6.57
CA ALA A 43 1.74 -5.43 -6.41
C ALA A 43 2.53 -4.20 -5.91
N LEU A 44 2.08 -3.00 -6.30
CA LEU A 44 2.59 -1.74 -5.80
C LEU A 44 1.46 -0.93 -5.16
N GLU A 45 1.64 -0.56 -3.89
CA GLU A 45 0.70 0.29 -3.15
C GLU A 45 1.22 1.73 -3.04
N PHE A 46 0.43 2.69 -3.49
CA PHE A 46 0.71 4.12 -3.33
C PHE A 46 0.04 4.64 -2.07
N GLY A 47 0.83 5.23 -1.17
CA GLY A 47 0.36 5.60 0.16
C GLY A 47 0.11 4.37 1.03
N ILE A 48 1.13 3.50 1.15
CA ILE A 48 1.01 2.22 1.87
C ILE A 48 0.68 2.41 3.37
N GLY A 49 0.93 3.61 3.92
CA GLY A 49 0.50 3.98 5.25
C GLY A 49 0.98 3.00 6.33
N THR A 50 0.05 2.55 7.17
CA THR A 50 0.31 1.56 8.23
C THR A 50 0.25 0.10 7.75
N GLY A 51 0.13 -0.13 6.45
CA GLY A 51 0.12 -1.48 5.86
C GLY A 51 -1.22 -2.21 5.94
N ARG A 52 -2.33 -1.48 6.08
CA ARG A 52 -3.70 -2.02 6.20
C ARG A 52 -4.04 -3.08 5.14
N ILE A 53 -3.61 -2.86 3.90
CA ILE A 53 -3.81 -3.80 2.78
C ILE A 53 -2.54 -4.60 2.52
N ALA A 54 -1.38 -3.96 2.41
CA ALA A 54 -0.14 -4.66 2.07
C ALA A 54 0.22 -5.84 2.98
N ILE A 55 0.08 -5.70 4.30
CA ILE A 55 0.45 -6.77 5.23
C ILE A 55 -0.44 -8.02 5.03
N PRO A 56 -1.77 -7.93 5.11
CA PRO A 56 -2.61 -9.10 4.90
C PRO A 56 -2.58 -9.61 3.44
N LEU A 57 -2.32 -8.73 2.45
CA LEU A 57 -2.14 -9.17 1.06
C LEU A 57 -0.85 -9.99 0.89
N SER A 58 0.23 -9.58 1.55
CA SER A 58 1.49 -10.34 1.60
C SER A 58 1.30 -11.72 2.25
N GLN A 59 0.47 -11.82 3.29
CA GLN A 59 0.14 -13.09 3.93
C GLN A 59 -0.60 -14.06 3.01
N ARG A 60 -1.25 -13.55 1.96
CA ARG A 60 -1.90 -14.34 0.90
C ARG A 60 -0.94 -14.74 -0.24
N GLY A 61 0.35 -14.46 -0.08
CA GLY A 61 1.41 -14.87 -1.01
C GLY A 61 1.70 -13.85 -2.12
N VAL A 62 1.10 -12.66 -2.08
CA VAL A 62 1.37 -11.60 -3.05
C VAL A 62 2.65 -10.87 -2.67
N SER A 63 3.62 -10.81 -3.58
CA SER A 63 4.78 -9.92 -3.41
C SER A 63 4.32 -8.48 -3.51
N ILE A 64 4.55 -7.66 -2.48
CA ILE A 64 4.06 -6.28 -2.45
C ILE A 64 5.13 -5.32 -1.96
N HIS A 65 5.21 -4.18 -2.64
CA HIS A 65 6.02 -3.04 -2.26
C HIS A 65 5.13 -1.78 -2.16
N GLY A 66 5.47 -0.85 -1.29
CA GLY A 66 4.74 0.39 -1.12
C GLY A 66 5.60 1.63 -1.27
N ILE A 67 4.97 2.75 -1.61
CA ILE A 67 5.55 4.09 -1.46
C ILE A 67 4.75 4.84 -0.42
N GLU A 68 5.42 5.42 0.57
CA GLU A 68 4.78 6.26 1.59
C GLU A 68 5.63 7.50 1.84
N LEU A 69 4.99 8.66 1.99
CA LEU A 69 5.69 9.93 2.24
C LEU A 69 5.95 10.15 3.74
N SER A 70 5.11 9.58 4.61
CA SER A 70 5.17 9.73 6.06
C SER A 70 6.07 8.70 6.72
N HIS A 71 7.20 9.18 7.26
CA HIS A 71 8.08 8.35 8.08
C HIS A 71 7.38 7.76 9.34
N PRO A 72 6.53 8.51 10.07
CA PRO A 72 5.76 7.91 11.17
C PRO A 72 4.79 6.80 10.76
N MET A 73 4.14 6.90 9.60
CA MET A 73 3.25 5.85 9.10
C MET A 73 4.05 4.57 8.76
N ILE A 74 5.23 4.73 8.12
CA ILE A 74 6.16 3.62 7.86
C ILE A 74 6.62 2.96 9.16
N ALA A 75 6.92 3.74 10.20
CA ALA A 75 7.31 3.17 11.49
C ALA A 75 6.18 2.32 12.11
N GLN A 76 4.93 2.75 11.98
CA GLN A 76 3.77 1.96 12.42
C GLN A 76 3.59 0.68 11.59
N LEU A 77 3.81 0.74 10.27
CA LEU A 77 3.83 -0.44 9.40
C LEU A 77 4.89 -1.44 9.85
N GLN A 78 6.14 -0.98 10.02
CA GLN A 78 7.28 -1.84 10.37
C GLN A 78 7.15 -2.51 11.74
N ALA A 79 6.36 -1.92 12.65
CA ALA A 79 6.07 -2.51 13.95
C ALA A 79 5.03 -3.65 13.89
N GLN A 80 4.29 -3.81 12.78
CA GLN A 80 3.26 -4.84 12.66
C GLN A 80 3.85 -6.23 12.43
N GLN A 81 3.11 -7.26 12.87
CA GLN A 81 3.44 -8.64 12.51
C GLN A 81 3.27 -8.87 11.00
N GLY A 82 4.26 -9.49 10.37
CA GLY A 82 4.28 -9.74 8.92
C GLY A 82 4.86 -8.59 8.08
N ALA A 83 5.19 -7.44 8.68
CA ALA A 83 5.78 -6.30 7.98
C ALA A 83 7.10 -6.61 7.25
N ALA A 84 7.86 -7.60 7.75
CA ALA A 84 9.11 -8.03 7.11
C ALA A 84 8.93 -8.59 5.68
N ASN A 85 7.70 -8.97 5.31
CA ASN A 85 7.37 -9.49 3.98
C ASN A 85 6.87 -8.39 3.02
N VAL A 86 6.87 -7.12 3.46
CA VAL A 86 6.36 -5.97 2.72
C VAL A 86 7.50 -4.98 2.48
N GLY A 87 7.83 -4.73 1.21
CA GLY A 87 8.79 -3.69 0.85
C GLY A 87 8.18 -2.29 0.99
N VAL A 88 8.97 -1.29 1.41
CA VAL A 88 8.51 0.10 1.46
C VAL A 88 9.62 1.08 1.10
N THR A 89 9.28 2.06 0.26
CA THR A 89 10.13 3.21 -0.08
C THR A 89 9.53 4.48 0.48
N LEU A 90 10.34 5.23 1.24
CA LEU A 90 9.98 6.58 1.67
C LEU A 90 10.05 7.53 0.46
N GLY A 91 8.93 8.15 0.11
CA GLY A 91 8.88 9.09 -1.01
C GLY A 91 7.48 9.57 -1.36
N ASP A 92 7.41 10.59 -2.20
CA ASP A 92 6.17 11.05 -2.82
C ASP A 92 5.86 10.15 -4.02
N PHE A 93 4.75 9.40 -4.00
CA PHE A 93 4.37 8.51 -5.09
C PHE A 93 4.15 9.24 -6.43
N ALA A 94 3.98 10.56 -6.43
CA ALA A 94 3.85 11.34 -7.65
C ALA A 94 5.18 11.48 -8.41
N THR A 95 6.31 11.26 -7.73
CA THR A 95 7.66 11.47 -8.30
C THR A 95 8.63 10.32 -8.04
N THR A 96 8.32 9.47 -7.07
CA THR A 96 9.17 8.34 -6.67
C THR A 96 8.95 7.18 -7.62
N SER A 97 10.06 6.66 -8.16
CA SER A 97 10.09 5.45 -8.95
C SER A 97 10.68 4.31 -8.13
N VAL A 98 10.09 3.13 -8.27
CA VAL A 98 10.58 1.88 -7.68
C VAL A 98 10.75 0.85 -8.79
N ASP A 99 11.82 0.07 -8.73
CA ASP A 99 12.07 -1.00 -9.69
C ASP A 99 11.46 -2.29 -9.14
N VAL A 100 10.21 -2.54 -9.53
CA VAL A 100 9.42 -3.71 -9.11
C VAL A 100 8.84 -4.39 -10.35
N ASP A 101 8.99 -5.70 -10.42
CA ASP A 101 8.45 -6.53 -11.50
C ASP A 101 6.95 -6.79 -11.28
N ILE A 102 6.11 -5.80 -11.60
CA ILE A 102 4.64 -5.88 -11.50
C ILE A 102 4.07 -6.47 -12.80
N LEU A 103 3.22 -7.49 -12.71
CA LEU A 103 2.33 -7.86 -13.82
C LEU A 103 1.17 -6.86 -13.87
N ALA A 104 1.07 -6.08 -14.94
CA ALA A 104 0.02 -5.10 -15.12
C ALA A 104 -1.30 -5.76 -15.54
N ALA A 105 -2.37 -5.50 -14.81
CA ALA A 105 -3.75 -5.72 -15.27
C ALA A 105 -4.42 -4.34 -15.40
N ASP A 106 -4.78 -3.97 -16.62
CA ASP A 106 -5.49 -2.73 -16.93
C ASP A 106 -6.93 -2.83 -16.42
N PHE A 107 -7.35 -2.07 -15.40
CA PHE A 107 -8.77 -1.69 -15.30
C PHE A 107 -9.03 -0.39 -14.53
N LEU A 108 -9.89 0.43 -15.12
CA LEU A 108 -10.35 1.73 -14.64
C LEU A 108 -11.68 1.51 -13.89
N LEU A 109 -11.67 1.53 -12.56
CA LEU A 109 -12.91 1.62 -11.77
C LEU A 109 -12.90 2.86 -10.87
N PRO A 110 -13.98 3.66 -10.85
CA PRO A 110 -14.11 4.79 -9.94
C PRO A 110 -14.42 4.26 -8.54
N PHE A 111 -13.81 4.85 -7.51
CA PHE A 111 -13.89 4.46 -6.10
C PHE A 111 -12.87 3.41 -5.60
N GLN A 112 -11.59 3.69 -5.83
CA GLN A 112 -10.52 3.68 -4.81
C GLN A 112 -9.26 4.23 -5.49
N ARG A 113 -8.72 5.35 -5.00
CA ARG A 113 -7.46 5.92 -5.54
C ARG A 113 -6.26 5.20 -4.91
N ALA A 114 -6.09 3.94 -5.26
CA ALA A 114 -4.84 3.19 -5.15
C ALA A 114 -5.17 1.82 -5.72
N ILE A 115 -4.53 1.42 -6.82
CA ILE A 115 -4.23 0.04 -7.23
C ILE A 115 -3.47 0.15 -8.57
N VAL A 116 -2.19 -0.22 -8.52
CA VAL A 116 -1.26 -0.56 -9.61
C VAL A 116 -1.12 0.47 -10.76
N ALA A 117 -0.06 1.29 -10.72
CA ALA A 117 0.31 2.12 -11.87
C ALA A 117 1.58 1.63 -12.58
N ARG A 118 1.43 1.64 -13.91
CA ARG A 118 2.36 1.49 -15.03
C ARG A 118 3.79 1.98 -14.79
N ARG A 119 4.76 1.24 -15.34
CA ARG A 119 6.10 1.72 -15.72
C ARG A 119 6.02 3.06 -16.48
N LEU A 120 6.31 4.18 -15.80
CA LEU A 120 6.71 5.40 -16.50
C LEU A 120 8.21 5.29 -16.80
N LEU A 121 8.52 4.82 -18.01
CA LEU A 121 9.73 5.30 -18.68
C LEU A 121 9.50 6.78 -18.98
N ILE A 122 10.08 7.66 -18.16
CA ILE A 122 10.37 9.03 -18.58
C ILE A 122 11.84 9.02 -19.00
N GLY A 123 12.07 9.30 -20.27
CA GLY A 123 13.40 9.58 -20.81
C GLY A 123 13.91 10.94 -20.41
#